data_AF-A0A4V1IWL0-F1
#
_entry.id   AF-A0A4V1IWL0-F1
#
_cell.length_a   1.000
_cell.length_b   1.000
_cell.length_c   1.000
_cell.angle_alpha   90.00
_cell.angle_beta   90.00
_cell.angle_gamma   90.00
#
_symmetry.space_group_name_H-M   'P 1'
#
loop_
_entity.id
_entity.type
_entity.pdbx_description
1 polymer ?
#
loop_
_entity_poly.entity_id
_entity_poly.type
_entity_poly.pdbx_seq_one_letter_code
_entity_poly.pdbx_strand_id
1 'polypeptide(L)'
;MNTLSPLPDEVVYAILSHLPAPALLACLFSCRRLYRLAADETLWRELCLKEHNITFKPSHLTWRQNYHGDFSNCCRHLNALATPKHNAEFTQRWRSLFARVENPAAPEISCEKCTEGFNSLWMCMAPDCAFIGCNRIAGRHAFLHYQRQNTSAGQAKHALCIKLNVLEIWCYVCEKWLCTPSESKSERAFVLNWQRQLLLASKDLPCSGTAKEASAAVTVSSHGCPIPSTSSIWYSAAWNERRQEERDISLRLEDEEAYLVSTVWAHEWRTFQLGMRPPPGPIDNSNLLDASGNVRLDFGANIDFWAIPESAWRALHATYGGGPVICESNLSGEEYYMLRLDIAMLRRRASEEPETDYGSDESWNEEDDYMWISDDDLVYFTETHFLDDHGDEDDEDGDG
;
A
#
# COMPACT_ATOMS: atom_id res chain seq x y z
N MET A 1 -24.67 15.50 51.91
CA MET A 1 -25.67 14.49 51.52
C MET A 1 -25.21 13.89 50.21
N ASN A 2 -25.01 12.57 50.14
CA ASN A 2 -24.50 11.91 48.94
C ASN A 2 -25.67 11.76 47.93
N THR A 3 -25.91 12.80 47.13
CA THR A 3 -27.10 13.00 46.28
C THR A 3 -27.32 11.91 45.23
N LEU A 4 -26.30 11.12 44.91
CA LEU A 4 -26.38 10.01 43.95
C LEU A 4 -26.78 8.67 44.60
N SER A 5 -26.68 8.54 45.92
CA SER A 5 -26.97 7.28 46.63
C SER A 5 -28.37 6.70 46.40
N PRO A 6 -29.46 7.50 46.34
CA PRO A 6 -30.82 6.96 46.19
C PRO A 6 -31.19 6.63 44.74
N LEU A 7 -30.42 7.07 43.74
CA LEU A 7 -30.73 6.85 42.33
C LEU A 7 -30.42 5.41 41.92
N PRO A 8 -31.18 4.79 41.01
CA PRO A 8 -30.82 3.52 40.36
C PRO A 8 -29.51 3.60 39.57
N ASP A 9 -28.85 2.46 39.33
CA ASP A 9 -27.58 2.40 38.61
C ASP A 9 -27.71 2.90 37.17
N GLU A 10 -28.86 2.69 36.52
CA GLU A 10 -29.14 3.13 35.14
C GLU A 10 -29.17 4.66 35.05
N VAL A 11 -29.76 5.33 36.04
CA VAL A 11 -29.81 6.79 36.09
C VAL A 11 -28.43 7.36 36.36
N VAL A 12 -27.69 6.75 37.29
CA VAL A 12 -26.30 7.16 37.56
C VAL A 12 -25.43 6.93 36.32
N TYR A 13 -25.57 5.81 35.64
CA TYR A 13 -24.84 5.52 34.40
C TYR A 13 -25.15 6.54 33.31
N ALA A 14 -26.42 6.88 33.10
CA ALA A 14 -26.82 7.92 32.15
C ALA A 14 -26.23 9.31 32.50
N ILE A 15 -26.11 9.64 33.80
CA ILE A 15 -25.39 10.86 34.21
C ILE A 15 -23.91 10.75 33.84
N LEU A 16 -23.27 9.62 34.16
CA LEU A 16 -21.85 9.40 33.88
C LEU A 16 -21.53 9.44 32.38
N SER A 17 -22.41 8.93 31.49
CA SER A 17 -22.20 8.96 30.03
C SER A 17 -22.16 10.36 29.42
N HIS A 18 -22.60 11.39 30.17
CA HIS A 18 -22.49 12.78 29.76
C HIS A 18 -21.28 13.52 30.33
N LEU A 19 -20.52 12.89 31.24
CA LEU A 19 -19.35 13.50 31.86
C LEU A 19 -18.10 13.43 30.96
N PRO A 20 -17.23 14.45 30.98
CA PRO A 20 -15.94 14.37 30.30
C PRO A 20 -14.99 13.44 31.06
N ALA A 21 -13.94 12.95 30.38
CA ALA A 21 -13.00 11.99 30.96
C ALA A 21 -12.40 12.39 32.33
N PRO A 22 -11.99 13.66 32.60
CA PRO A 22 -11.48 14.03 33.91
C PRO A 22 -12.49 13.82 35.06
N ALA A 23 -13.77 14.08 34.81
CA ALA A 23 -14.83 13.91 35.81
C ALA A 23 -15.12 12.42 36.06
N LEU A 24 -15.03 11.58 35.03
CA LEU A 24 -15.13 10.13 35.17
C LEU A 24 -13.96 9.55 35.95
N LEU A 25 -12.74 10.03 35.69
CA LEU A 25 -11.57 9.65 36.48
C LEU A 25 -11.74 10.01 37.95
N ALA A 26 -12.31 11.18 38.27
CA ALA A 26 -12.62 11.55 39.65
C ALA A 26 -13.67 10.62 40.29
N CYS A 27 -14.66 10.17 39.53
CA CYS A 27 -15.67 9.20 40.00
C CYS A 27 -15.05 7.86 40.40
N LEU A 28 -13.96 7.42 39.74
CA LEU A 28 -13.25 6.19 40.07
C LEU A 28 -12.72 6.18 41.51
N PHE A 29 -12.31 7.33 42.03
CA PHE A 29 -11.75 7.47 43.38
C PHE A 29 -12.80 7.80 44.45
N SER A 30 -14.08 7.91 44.07
CA SER A 30 -15.14 8.39 44.98
C SER A 30 -15.72 7.28 45.85
N CYS A 31 -16.21 6.19 45.26
CA CYS A 31 -16.73 5.03 45.99
C CYS A 31 -16.79 3.78 45.09
N ARG A 32 -16.92 2.58 45.68
CA ARG A 32 -16.98 1.32 44.93
C ARG A 32 -18.08 1.28 43.87
N ARG A 33 -19.23 1.92 44.15
CA ARG A 33 -20.36 1.99 43.22
C ARG A 33 -20.00 2.81 41.98
N LEU A 34 -19.45 4.01 42.18
CA LEU A 34 -19.03 4.89 41.09
C LEU A 34 -17.81 4.35 40.35
N TYR A 35 -16.87 3.69 41.04
CA TYR A 35 -15.77 2.98 40.38
C TYR A 35 -16.29 1.97 39.35
N ARG A 36 -17.23 1.11 39.74
CA ARG A 36 -17.79 0.09 38.85
C ARG A 36 -18.47 0.70 37.63
N LEU A 37 -19.28 1.75 37.82
CA LEU A 37 -20.03 2.37 36.72
C LEU A 37 -19.15 3.24 35.83
N ALA A 38 -18.23 4.03 36.40
CA ALA A 38 -17.34 4.92 35.65
C ALA A 38 -16.15 4.18 34.99
N ALA A 39 -15.87 2.93 35.38
CA ALA A 39 -14.88 2.08 34.72
C ALA A 39 -15.48 1.21 33.59
N ASP A 40 -16.78 1.36 33.27
CA ASP A 40 -17.43 0.55 32.26
C ASP A 40 -16.83 0.76 30.85
N GLU A 41 -16.55 -0.34 30.15
CA GLU A 41 -15.92 -0.31 28.83
C GLU A 41 -16.78 0.38 27.76
N THR A 42 -18.10 0.28 27.85
CA THR A 42 -19.03 0.88 26.89
C THR A 42 -18.99 2.40 26.99
N LEU A 43 -18.93 2.92 28.21
CA LEU A 43 -18.84 4.35 28.48
C LEU A 43 -17.56 4.95 27.89
N TRP A 44 -16.40 4.32 28.14
CA TRP A 44 -15.13 4.78 27.57
C TRP A 44 -15.05 4.60 26.05
N ARG A 45 -15.71 3.57 25.48
CA ARG A 45 -15.86 3.42 24.03
C ARG A 45 -16.65 4.57 23.43
N GLU A 46 -17.76 4.94 24.03
CA GLU A 46 -18.59 6.07 23.58
C GLU A 46 -17.82 7.39 23.64
N LEU A 47 -16.99 7.60 24.67
CA LEU A 47 -16.08 8.75 24.72
C LEU A 47 -15.03 8.73 23.61
N CYS A 48 -14.41 7.58 23.34
CA CYS A 48 -13.47 7.47 22.22
C CYS A 48 -14.13 7.80 20.87
N LEU A 49 -15.37 7.35 20.66
CA LEU A 49 -16.15 7.69 19.49
C LEU A 49 -16.48 9.19 19.45
N LYS A 50 -16.97 9.75 20.55
CA LYS A 50 -17.42 11.14 20.62
C LYS A 50 -16.27 12.15 20.49
N GLU A 51 -15.14 11.88 21.13
CA GLU A 51 -14.04 12.85 21.26
C GLU A 51 -12.89 12.59 20.29
N HIS A 52 -12.65 11.33 19.90
CA HIS A 52 -11.58 10.97 18.96
C HIS A 52 -12.08 10.46 17.60
N ASN A 53 -13.38 10.14 17.49
CA ASN A 53 -13.97 9.43 16.35
C ASN A 53 -13.27 8.09 16.09
N ILE A 54 -13.11 7.28 17.14
CA ILE A 54 -12.47 5.96 17.11
C ILE A 54 -13.38 4.90 17.71
N THR A 55 -13.58 3.81 16.96
CA THR A 55 -14.40 2.64 17.36
C THR A 55 -13.61 1.33 17.36
N PHE A 56 -12.30 1.40 17.13
CA PHE A 56 -11.37 0.29 17.27
C PHE A 56 -10.35 0.55 18.40
N LYS A 57 -9.76 -0.54 18.90
CA LYS A 57 -8.64 -0.49 19.85
C LYS A 57 -7.79 -1.76 19.74
N PRO A 58 -6.51 -1.74 20.17
CA PRO A 58 -5.76 -2.96 20.38
C PRO A 58 -6.48 -3.92 21.33
N SER A 59 -6.38 -5.22 21.06
CA SER A 59 -7.05 -6.26 21.86
C SER A 59 -6.58 -6.31 23.32
N HIS A 60 -5.34 -5.89 23.59
CA HIS A 60 -4.73 -5.89 24.92
C HIS A 60 -5.03 -4.63 25.75
N LEU A 61 -5.62 -3.59 25.17
CA LEU A 61 -5.98 -2.37 25.90
C LEU A 61 -7.45 -2.36 26.32
N THR A 62 -7.77 -1.72 27.44
CA THR A 62 -9.14 -1.31 27.77
C THR A 62 -9.53 -0.06 26.98
N TRP A 63 -10.82 0.24 26.84
CA TRP A 63 -11.26 1.47 26.19
C TRP A 63 -10.76 2.72 26.91
N ARG A 64 -10.68 2.68 28.25
CA ARG A 64 -10.07 3.76 29.04
C ARG A 64 -8.58 3.96 28.72
N GLN A 65 -7.82 2.86 28.59
CA GLN A 65 -6.40 2.96 28.23
C GLN A 65 -6.25 3.51 26.80
N ASN A 66 -7.08 3.04 25.87
CA ASN A 66 -7.07 3.50 24.48
C ASN A 66 -7.43 4.99 24.37
N TYR A 67 -8.37 5.50 25.18
CA TYR A 67 -8.75 6.91 25.19
C TYR A 67 -7.56 7.87 25.37
N HIS A 68 -6.53 7.46 26.11
CA HIS A 68 -5.31 8.26 26.30
C HIS A 68 -4.23 8.03 25.21
N GLY A 69 -4.55 7.32 24.14
CA GLY A 69 -3.65 7.07 23.01
C GLY A 69 -3.55 8.26 22.06
N ASP A 70 -2.52 8.23 21.20
CA ASP A 70 -2.38 9.18 20.10
C ASP A 70 -3.13 8.66 18.85
N PHE A 71 -4.03 9.50 18.35
CA PHE A 71 -4.89 9.24 17.20
C PHE A 71 -4.71 10.28 16.08
N SER A 72 -3.70 11.15 16.18
CA SER A 72 -3.40 12.19 15.18
C SER A 72 -3.34 11.60 13.76
N ASN A 73 -2.61 10.50 13.60
CA ASN A 73 -2.46 9.81 12.33
C ASN A 73 -3.41 8.60 12.16
N CYS A 74 -4.45 8.40 12.98
CA CYS A 74 -5.37 7.26 12.75
C CYS A 74 -6.32 7.49 11.56
N CYS A 75 -6.47 6.48 10.71
CA CYS A 75 -7.50 6.40 9.69
C CYS A 75 -8.87 6.12 10.32
N ARG A 76 -9.74 7.14 10.33
CA ARG A 76 -11.10 7.05 10.89
C ARG A 76 -12.04 6.16 10.06
N HIS A 77 -11.69 5.88 8.80
CA HIS A 77 -12.48 4.99 7.93
C HIS A 77 -12.45 3.53 8.38
N LEU A 78 -11.49 3.13 9.24
CA LEU A 78 -11.48 1.83 9.91
C LEU A 78 -12.68 1.63 10.85
N ASN A 79 -13.36 2.70 11.26
CA ASN A 79 -14.52 2.58 12.14
C ASN A 79 -15.63 1.70 11.54
N ALA A 80 -15.83 1.76 10.22
CA ALA A 80 -16.79 0.89 9.55
C ALA A 80 -16.42 -0.60 9.77
N LEU A 81 -15.13 -0.91 9.65
CA LEU A 81 -14.55 -2.24 9.83
C LEU A 81 -14.64 -2.75 11.28
N ALA A 82 -14.62 -1.85 12.26
CA ALA A 82 -14.67 -2.20 13.67
C ALA A 82 -16.04 -2.73 14.13
N THR A 83 -17.11 -2.51 13.34
CA THR A 83 -18.45 -3.00 13.72
C THR A 83 -18.53 -4.53 13.56
N PRO A 84 -19.01 -5.29 14.58
CA PRO A 84 -19.04 -6.75 14.52
C PRO A 84 -19.82 -7.31 13.33
N LYS A 85 -20.95 -6.68 13.00
CA LYS A 85 -21.80 -7.08 11.87
C LYS A 85 -21.03 -7.00 10.54
N HIS A 86 -20.48 -5.83 10.24
CA HIS A 86 -19.78 -5.61 8.98
C HIS A 86 -18.50 -6.45 8.88
N ASN A 87 -17.75 -6.62 9.98
CA ASN A 87 -16.58 -7.49 10.01
C ASN A 87 -16.96 -8.95 9.69
N ALA A 88 -18.05 -9.47 10.28
CA ALA A 88 -18.54 -10.82 10.00
C ALA A 88 -18.97 -10.98 8.52
N GLU A 89 -19.71 -10.02 7.98
CA GLU A 89 -20.12 -10.01 6.56
C GLU A 89 -18.92 -9.93 5.61
N PHE A 90 -17.92 -9.11 5.92
CA PHE A 90 -16.68 -9.05 5.15
C PHE A 90 -15.91 -10.37 5.21
N THR A 91 -15.77 -10.96 6.40
CA THR A 91 -15.09 -12.24 6.60
C THR A 91 -15.79 -13.38 5.83
N GLN A 92 -17.12 -13.38 5.77
CA GLN A 92 -17.87 -14.35 4.97
C GLN A 92 -17.61 -14.19 3.46
N ARG A 93 -17.56 -12.95 2.97
CA ARG A 93 -17.20 -12.66 1.57
C ARG A 93 -15.78 -13.12 1.26
N TRP A 94 -14.85 -12.81 2.16
CA TRP A 94 -13.46 -13.26 2.08
C TRP A 94 -13.34 -14.78 1.98
N ARG A 95 -14.01 -15.53 2.86
CA ARG A 95 -14.06 -17.00 2.82
C ARG A 95 -14.56 -17.55 1.49
N SER A 96 -15.63 -16.93 0.96
CA SER A 96 -16.22 -17.36 -0.32
C SER A 96 -15.28 -17.12 -1.49
N LEU A 97 -14.56 -16.00 -1.47
CA LEU A 97 -13.53 -15.67 -2.44
C LEU A 97 -12.34 -16.65 -2.34
N PHE A 98 -11.86 -16.89 -1.13
CA PHE A 98 -10.75 -17.79 -0.87
C PHE A 98 -11.01 -19.22 -1.34
N ALA A 99 -12.17 -19.78 -1.01
CA ALA A 99 -12.57 -21.12 -1.45
C ALA A 99 -12.59 -21.27 -2.98
N ARG A 100 -12.79 -20.17 -3.72
CA ARG A 100 -12.67 -20.16 -5.18
C ARG A 100 -11.21 -20.13 -5.64
N VAL A 101 -10.36 -19.31 -5.02
CA VAL A 101 -8.93 -19.22 -5.38
C VAL A 101 -8.21 -20.55 -5.15
N GLU A 102 -8.55 -21.28 -4.09
CA GLU A 102 -7.93 -22.58 -3.79
C GLU A 102 -8.49 -23.74 -4.60
N ASN A 103 -9.61 -23.56 -5.30
CA ASN A 103 -10.23 -24.62 -6.09
C ASN A 103 -9.70 -24.58 -7.53
N PRO A 104 -8.86 -25.53 -7.97
CA PRO A 104 -8.31 -25.52 -9.33
C PRO A 104 -9.36 -25.71 -10.43
N ALA A 105 -10.55 -26.22 -10.08
CA ALA A 105 -11.67 -26.36 -11.01
C ALA A 105 -12.56 -25.11 -11.08
N ALA A 106 -12.37 -24.13 -10.20
CA ALA A 106 -13.12 -22.88 -10.25
C ALA A 106 -12.54 -21.94 -11.31
N PRO A 107 -13.38 -21.10 -11.95
CA PRO A 107 -12.89 -20.05 -12.82
C PRO A 107 -11.99 -19.08 -12.06
N GLU A 108 -10.89 -18.67 -12.70
CA GLU A 108 -9.98 -17.67 -12.17
C GLU A 108 -10.71 -16.39 -11.77
N ILE A 109 -10.21 -15.76 -10.72
CA ILE A 109 -10.76 -14.50 -10.23
C ILE A 109 -10.08 -13.37 -11.00
N SER A 110 -10.88 -12.60 -11.72
CA SER A 110 -10.45 -11.42 -12.47
C SER A 110 -11.15 -10.16 -11.99
N CYS A 111 -10.67 -9.01 -12.46
CA CYS A 111 -11.34 -7.73 -12.27
C CYS A 111 -12.75 -7.77 -12.90
N GLU A 112 -13.71 -7.05 -12.29
CA GLU A 112 -15.06 -6.94 -12.84
C GLU A 112 -15.17 -6.14 -14.15
N LYS A 113 -14.09 -5.46 -14.56
CA LYS A 113 -14.06 -4.54 -15.70
C LYS A 113 -12.96 -4.81 -16.72
N CYS A 114 -11.98 -5.66 -16.39
CA CYS A 114 -10.89 -6.05 -17.30
C CYS A 114 -10.38 -7.46 -16.98
N THR A 115 -9.36 -7.90 -17.71
CA THR A 115 -8.80 -9.27 -17.62
C THR A 115 -7.73 -9.45 -16.54
N GLU A 116 -7.44 -8.42 -15.75
CA GLU A 116 -6.45 -8.48 -14.68
C GLU A 116 -6.80 -9.58 -13.66
N GLY A 117 -5.82 -10.43 -13.34
CA GLY A 117 -5.96 -11.55 -12.42
C GLY A 117 -5.60 -11.24 -10.97
N PHE A 118 -5.75 -12.24 -10.10
CA PHE A 118 -5.69 -12.15 -8.62
C PHE A 118 -4.57 -11.25 -8.04
N ASN A 119 -3.36 -11.27 -8.58
CA ASN A 119 -2.21 -10.49 -8.07
C ASN A 119 -2.37 -8.96 -8.24
N SER A 120 -3.27 -8.54 -9.13
CA SER A 120 -3.59 -7.15 -9.42
C SER A 120 -4.89 -6.69 -8.76
N LEU A 121 -5.58 -7.56 -8.01
CA LEU A 121 -6.95 -7.29 -7.55
C LEU A 121 -7.02 -6.66 -6.15
N TRP A 122 -7.98 -5.76 -6.04
CA TRP A 122 -8.32 -5.01 -4.85
C TRP A 122 -9.81 -5.13 -4.59
N MET A 123 -10.17 -5.42 -3.34
CA MET A 123 -11.57 -5.57 -2.93
C MET A 123 -11.98 -4.39 -2.06
N CYS A 124 -13.12 -3.79 -2.39
CA CYS A 124 -13.70 -2.72 -1.59
C CYS A 124 -14.11 -3.24 -0.21
N MET A 125 -13.81 -2.47 0.84
CA MET A 125 -14.12 -2.83 2.22
C MET A 125 -15.36 -2.13 2.76
N ALA A 126 -16.13 -1.43 1.93
CA ALA A 126 -17.37 -0.78 2.35
C ALA A 126 -18.43 -1.81 2.79
N PRO A 127 -19.32 -1.45 3.72
CA PRO A 127 -20.54 -2.21 3.99
C PRO A 127 -21.34 -2.43 2.71
N ASP A 128 -21.91 -3.62 2.56
CA ASP A 128 -22.77 -4.00 1.42
C ASP A 128 -22.14 -3.87 0.01
N CYS A 129 -20.81 -3.74 -0.10
CA CYS A 129 -20.13 -3.57 -1.39
C CYS A 129 -19.18 -4.73 -1.72
N ALA A 130 -19.51 -5.55 -2.72
CA ALA A 130 -18.69 -6.70 -3.12
C ALA A 130 -17.69 -6.41 -4.27
N PHE A 131 -17.46 -5.13 -4.61
CA PHE A 131 -16.70 -4.76 -5.79
C PHE A 131 -15.23 -5.20 -5.73
N ILE A 132 -14.74 -5.80 -6.82
CA ILE A 132 -13.34 -6.15 -7.05
C ILE A 132 -12.79 -5.45 -8.31
N GLY A 133 -11.81 -4.58 -8.10
CA GLY A 133 -11.15 -3.78 -9.14
C GLY A 133 -9.67 -4.12 -9.30
N CYS A 134 -9.09 -3.81 -10.46
CA CYS A 134 -7.65 -3.89 -10.66
C CYS A 134 -6.92 -2.69 -10.02
N ASN A 135 -5.59 -2.84 -9.90
CA ASN A 135 -4.67 -1.86 -9.35
C ASN A 135 -4.59 -0.56 -10.20
N ARG A 136 -3.81 0.43 -9.73
CA ARG A 136 -3.62 1.74 -10.38
C ARG A 136 -2.73 1.71 -11.64
N ILE A 137 -1.93 0.66 -11.81
CA ILE A 137 -1.02 0.49 -12.96
C ILE A 137 -1.77 -0.10 -14.16
N ALA A 138 -2.75 -0.97 -13.89
CA ALA A 138 -3.71 -1.44 -14.89
C ALA A 138 -4.84 -0.42 -15.07
N GLY A 139 -6.06 -0.85 -15.38
CA GLY A 139 -7.21 0.03 -15.65
C GLY A 139 -7.79 0.81 -14.47
N ARG A 140 -7.11 0.92 -13.32
CA ARG A 140 -7.48 1.78 -12.17
C ARG A 140 -8.88 1.56 -11.60
N HIS A 141 -9.49 0.40 -11.85
CA HIS A 141 -10.91 0.17 -11.55
C HIS A 141 -11.27 0.26 -10.06
N ALA A 142 -10.35 -0.07 -9.15
CA ALA A 142 -10.57 0.11 -7.72
C ALA A 142 -10.66 1.60 -7.32
N PHE A 143 -9.83 2.45 -7.94
CA PHE A 143 -9.85 3.90 -7.73
C PHE A 143 -11.07 4.56 -8.37
N LEU A 144 -11.39 4.20 -9.62
CA LEU A 144 -12.60 4.69 -10.29
C LEU A 144 -13.89 4.32 -9.53
N HIS A 145 -13.91 3.13 -8.90
CA HIS A 145 -15.00 2.75 -8.01
C HIS A 145 -15.08 3.67 -6.79
N TYR A 146 -13.95 3.93 -6.11
CA TYR A 146 -13.90 4.89 -5.01
C TYR A 146 -14.45 6.27 -5.43
N GLN A 147 -14.00 6.81 -6.55
CA GLN A 147 -14.43 8.14 -7.03
C GLN A 147 -15.94 8.17 -7.32
N ARG A 148 -16.46 7.17 -8.04
CA ARG A 148 -17.88 7.12 -8.44
C ARG A 148 -18.83 6.96 -7.25
N GLN A 149 -18.41 6.23 -6.22
CA GLN A 149 -19.28 5.93 -5.07
C GLN A 149 -19.25 7.01 -3.98
N ASN A 150 -18.29 7.94 -4.00
CA ASN A 150 -18.15 9.00 -3.00
C ASN A 150 -18.49 10.41 -3.52
N THR A 151 -19.33 10.51 -4.55
CA THR A 151 -19.69 11.77 -5.24
C THR A 151 -20.58 12.73 -4.43
N SER A 152 -21.17 12.29 -3.31
CA SER A 152 -22.02 13.12 -2.45
C SER A 152 -21.32 13.46 -1.13
N ALA A 153 -21.22 14.77 -0.83
CA ALA A 153 -20.38 15.43 0.18
C ALA A 153 -20.66 15.11 1.67
N GLY A 154 -21.05 13.88 2.03
CA GLY A 154 -21.47 13.56 3.41
C GLY A 154 -20.85 12.34 4.07
N GLN A 155 -20.33 11.36 3.32
CA GLN A 155 -19.72 10.17 3.92
C GLN A 155 -18.91 9.42 2.87
N ALA A 156 -17.59 9.33 3.07
CA ALA A 156 -16.73 8.49 2.25
C ALA A 156 -16.95 7.01 2.59
N LYS A 157 -18.04 6.44 2.07
CA LYS A 157 -18.46 5.06 2.36
C LYS A 157 -17.49 4.02 1.80
N HIS A 158 -16.84 4.33 0.68
CA HIS A 158 -15.95 3.41 -0.04
C HIS A 158 -14.47 3.79 0.08
N ALA A 159 -14.04 4.26 1.25
CA ALA A 159 -12.69 4.77 1.47
C ALA A 159 -11.61 3.67 1.46
N LEU A 160 -11.91 2.47 1.96
CA LEU A 160 -10.92 1.42 2.18
C LEU A 160 -10.99 0.33 1.10
N CYS A 161 -9.83 -0.12 0.65
CA CYS A 161 -9.66 -1.29 -0.21
C CYS A 161 -8.53 -2.18 0.29
N ILE A 162 -8.72 -3.49 0.19
CA ILE A 162 -7.69 -4.49 0.53
C ILE A 162 -7.13 -5.11 -0.75
N LYS A 163 -5.81 -5.25 -0.83
CA LYS A 163 -5.14 -6.01 -1.89
C LYS A 163 -5.24 -7.50 -1.61
N LEU A 164 -5.78 -8.27 -2.55
CA LEU A 164 -6.20 -9.65 -2.29
C LEU A 164 -5.05 -10.62 -2.02
N ASN A 165 -3.92 -10.47 -2.71
CA ASN A 165 -2.82 -11.41 -2.64
C ASN A 165 -1.84 -11.13 -1.48
N VAL A 166 -1.79 -9.90 -0.96
CA VAL A 166 -0.87 -9.50 0.12
C VAL A 166 -1.56 -8.95 1.36
N LEU A 167 -2.87 -8.74 1.35
CA LEU A 167 -3.69 -8.22 2.46
C LEU A 167 -3.40 -6.77 2.89
N GLU A 168 -2.55 -6.05 2.17
CA GLU A 168 -2.31 -4.63 2.44
C GLU A 168 -3.59 -3.81 2.20
N ILE A 169 -3.82 -2.81 3.04
CA ILE A 169 -5.02 -1.97 2.98
C ILE A 169 -4.60 -0.56 2.60
N TRP A 170 -5.28 0.00 1.62
CA TRP A 170 -5.14 1.40 1.22
C TRP A 170 -6.42 2.17 1.56
N CYS A 171 -6.25 3.37 2.09
CA CYS A 171 -7.34 4.33 2.27
C CYS A 171 -7.24 5.43 1.21
N TYR A 172 -8.21 5.49 0.31
CA TYR A 172 -8.26 6.53 -0.73
C TYR A 172 -8.53 7.93 -0.20
N VAL A 173 -9.17 8.08 0.96
CA VAL A 173 -9.50 9.40 1.53
C VAL A 173 -8.38 9.96 2.38
N CYS A 174 -7.63 9.07 3.05
CA CYS A 174 -6.45 9.46 3.83
C CYS A 174 -5.17 9.39 2.99
N GLU A 175 -5.30 8.93 1.75
CA GLU A 175 -4.21 8.80 0.78
C GLU A 175 -3.00 8.06 1.32
N LYS A 176 -3.24 6.97 2.06
CA LYS A 176 -2.17 6.24 2.73
C LYS A 176 -2.43 4.76 2.88
N TRP A 177 -1.33 4.04 3.02
CA TRP A 177 -1.31 2.68 3.51
C TRP A 177 -1.70 2.65 4.98
N LEU A 178 -2.52 1.66 5.35
CA LEU A 178 -2.78 1.40 6.77
C LEU A 178 -1.74 0.42 7.30
N CYS A 179 -1.50 0.50 8.61
CA CYS A 179 -0.57 -0.41 9.29
C CYS A 179 0.91 -0.23 8.87
N THR A 180 1.35 0.99 8.58
CA THR A 180 2.78 1.27 8.38
C THR A 180 3.50 1.49 9.73
N PRO A 181 4.85 1.40 9.78
CA PRO A 181 5.60 1.57 11.02
C PRO A 181 5.52 2.98 11.63
N SER A 182 5.30 4.00 10.80
CA SER A 182 5.21 5.43 11.16
C SER A 182 3.87 5.82 11.81
N GLU A 183 2.91 4.90 11.89
CA GLU A 183 1.52 5.18 12.24
C GLU A 183 1.15 4.90 13.70
N SER A 184 -0.06 5.32 14.10
CA SER A 184 -0.58 5.07 15.44
C SER A 184 -0.56 3.59 15.80
N LYS A 185 -0.04 3.28 16.99
CA LYS A 185 -0.02 1.92 17.57
C LYS A 185 -1.40 1.28 17.60
N SER A 186 -2.47 2.09 17.78
CA SER A 186 -3.83 1.59 17.82
C SER A 186 -4.36 1.17 16.45
N GLU A 187 -4.04 1.92 15.39
CA GLU A 187 -4.35 1.55 14.01
C GLU A 187 -3.62 0.25 13.63
N ARG A 188 -2.29 0.24 13.78
CA ARG A 188 -1.43 -0.90 13.44
C ARG A 188 -1.90 -2.17 14.14
N ALA A 189 -2.11 -2.12 15.46
CA ALA A 189 -2.53 -3.29 16.21
C ALA A 189 -3.94 -3.80 15.80
N PHE A 190 -4.87 -2.89 15.47
CA PHE A 190 -6.20 -3.28 15.01
C PHE A 190 -6.12 -3.97 13.65
N VAL A 191 -5.43 -3.38 12.67
CA VAL A 191 -5.29 -3.92 11.32
C VAL A 191 -4.60 -5.28 11.33
N LEU A 192 -3.49 -5.42 12.05
CA LEU A 192 -2.77 -6.71 12.17
C LEU A 192 -3.65 -7.80 12.77
N ASN A 193 -4.38 -7.48 13.84
CA ASN A 193 -5.29 -8.44 14.46
C ASN A 193 -6.43 -8.82 13.52
N TRP A 194 -6.96 -7.86 12.76
CA TRP A 194 -8.01 -8.11 11.78
C TRP A 194 -7.53 -8.98 10.60
N GLN A 195 -6.35 -8.70 10.03
CA GLN A 195 -5.73 -9.53 8.99
C GLN A 195 -5.49 -10.96 9.49
N ARG A 196 -5.03 -11.11 10.74
CA ARG A 196 -4.89 -12.43 11.37
C ARG A 196 -6.23 -13.17 11.45
N GLN A 197 -7.32 -12.48 11.83
CA GLN A 197 -8.65 -13.07 11.88
C GLN A 197 -9.13 -13.53 10.50
N LEU A 198 -8.87 -12.76 9.44
CA LEU A 198 -9.18 -13.18 8.06
C LEU A 198 -8.42 -14.42 7.63
N LEU A 199 -7.12 -14.47 7.89
CA LEU A 199 -6.27 -15.63 7.55
C LEU A 199 -6.73 -16.89 8.28
N LEU A 200 -7.10 -16.77 9.56
CA LEU A 200 -7.63 -17.88 10.34
C LEU A 200 -9.00 -18.33 9.86
N ALA A 201 -9.86 -17.37 9.50
CA ALA A 201 -11.15 -17.66 8.91
C ALA A 201 -11.03 -18.39 7.56
N SER A 202 -9.87 -18.31 6.90
CA SER A 202 -9.59 -18.99 5.64
C SER A 202 -9.21 -20.46 5.84
N LYS A 203 -8.43 -20.80 6.89
CA LYS A 203 -7.98 -22.17 7.16
C LYS A 203 -9.10 -23.09 7.68
N ASP A 204 -10.12 -22.55 8.35
CA ASP A 204 -11.17 -23.32 9.02
C ASP A 204 -12.56 -23.10 8.41
N LEU A 205 -13.06 -24.11 7.70
CA LEU A 205 -14.49 -24.42 7.57
C LEU A 205 -14.65 -25.92 7.89
N PRO A 206 -15.45 -26.36 8.88
CA PRO A 206 -16.72 -25.78 9.30
C PRO A 206 -16.73 -25.12 10.70
N CYS A 207 -17.67 -24.18 10.83
CA CYS A 207 -17.84 -23.21 11.92
C CYS A 207 -18.29 -23.87 13.25
N SER A 208 -17.38 -24.12 14.20
CA SER A 208 -17.78 -24.43 15.60
C SER A 208 -16.71 -24.21 16.69
N GLY A 209 -15.59 -23.53 16.41
CA GLY A 209 -14.52 -23.29 17.39
C GLY A 209 -14.51 -21.84 17.92
N THR A 210 -14.22 -21.67 19.21
CA THR A 210 -14.09 -20.32 19.80
C THR A 210 -12.84 -19.61 19.27
N ALA A 211 -12.94 -18.30 19.00
CA ALA A 211 -11.90 -17.48 18.37
C ALA A 211 -10.51 -17.47 19.08
N LYS A 212 -10.42 -17.99 20.31
CA LYS A 212 -9.17 -18.05 21.10
C LYS A 212 -8.19 -19.10 20.58
N GLU A 213 -8.66 -20.27 20.14
CA GLU A 213 -7.80 -21.40 19.76
C GLU A 213 -7.20 -21.22 18.35
N ALA A 214 -7.97 -20.68 17.41
CA ALA A 214 -7.49 -20.37 16.07
C ALA A 214 -6.33 -19.34 16.10
N SER A 215 -6.33 -18.39 17.05
CA SER A 215 -5.29 -17.36 17.12
C SER A 215 -3.88 -17.95 17.16
N ALA A 216 -3.65 -19.07 17.84
CA ALA A 216 -2.31 -19.67 18.00
C ALA A 216 -1.70 -20.29 16.72
N ALA A 217 -2.50 -20.54 15.67
CA ALA A 217 -2.07 -21.29 14.48
C ALA A 217 -1.43 -20.45 13.35
N VAL A 218 -1.42 -19.12 13.48
CA VAL A 218 -0.69 -18.21 12.58
C VAL A 218 0.51 -17.64 13.34
N THR A 219 1.71 -18.02 12.91
CA THR A 219 2.97 -17.45 13.38
C THR A 219 2.98 -15.95 13.15
N VAL A 220 3.50 -15.18 14.10
CA VAL A 220 3.60 -13.72 14.03
C VAL A 220 5.08 -13.36 13.94
N SER A 221 5.45 -12.44 13.04
CA SER A 221 6.83 -11.94 12.96
C SER A 221 7.23 -11.22 14.26
N SER A 222 8.52 -10.94 14.43
CA SER A 222 9.03 -10.11 15.54
C SER A 222 8.33 -8.74 15.63
N HIS A 223 7.76 -8.26 14.53
CA HIS A 223 7.11 -6.95 14.43
C HIS A 223 5.58 -7.03 14.28
N GLY A 224 4.98 -8.18 14.52
CA GLY A 224 3.52 -8.30 14.62
C GLY A 224 2.79 -8.69 13.33
N CYS A 225 3.49 -8.87 12.20
CA CYS A 225 2.87 -9.30 10.95
C CYS A 225 2.44 -10.77 11.02
N PRO A 226 1.21 -11.12 10.61
CA PRO A 226 0.84 -12.51 10.40
C PRO A 226 1.76 -13.13 9.33
N ILE A 227 2.35 -14.29 9.62
CA ILE A 227 3.17 -15.05 8.67
C ILE A 227 2.36 -16.28 8.23
N PRO A 228 1.83 -16.28 6.99
CA PRO A 228 1.18 -17.47 6.42
C PRO A 228 2.21 -18.57 6.14
N SER A 229 1.76 -19.83 6.02
CA SER A 229 2.65 -20.92 5.61
C SER A 229 3.18 -20.68 4.20
N THR A 230 4.35 -21.25 3.86
CA THR A 230 4.95 -21.17 2.52
C THR A 230 4.06 -21.76 1.41
N SER A 231 3.14 -22.65 1.77
CA SER A 231 2.13 -23.22 0.88
C SER A 231 0.88 -22.35 0.69
N SER A 232 0.73 -21.29 1.50
CA SER A 232 -0.42 -20.39 1.44
C SER A 232 -0.30 -19.46 0.24
N ILE A 233 -1.41 -19.23 -0.46
CA ILE A 233 -1.50 -18.21 -1.52
C ILE A 233 -1.19 -16.78 -1.03
N TRP A 234 -1.24 -16.55 0.28
CA TRP A 234 -0.87 -15.27 0.91
C TRP A 234 0.49 -15.29 1.57
N TYR A 235 1.34 -16.29 1.30
CA TYR A 235 2.71 -16.31 1.82
C TYR A 235 3.44 -14.97 1.57
N SER A 236 3.13 -14.31 0.45
CA SER A 236 3.62 -12.97 0.10
C SER A 236 3.27 -11.88 1.12
N ALA A 237 2.24 -12.04 1.96
CA ALA A 237 1.90 -11.11 3.04
C ALA A 237 2.97 -11.05 4.14
N ALA A 238 3.81 -12.09 4.27
CA ALA A 238 4.95 -12.10 5.18
C ALA A 238 5.98 -10.99 4.86
N TRP A 239 5.94 -10.42 3.64
CA TRP A 239 6.82 -9.36 3.19
C TRP A 239 6.22 -7.95 3.28
N ASN A 240 5.00 -7.78 3.82
CA ASN A 240 4.33 -6.46 3.82
C ASN A 240 5.13 -5.37 4.54
N GLU A 241 5.70 -5.68 5.70
CA GLU A 241 6.51 -4.73 6.46
C GLU A 241 7.70 -4.24 5.63
N ARG A 242 8.43 -5.17 5.02
CA ARG A 242 9.53 -4.86 4.12
C ARG A 242 9.09 -4.03 2.91
N ARG A 243 7.92 -4.30 2.32
CA ARG A 243 7.38 -3.46 1.22
C ARG A 243 7.08 -2.04 1.69
N GLN A 244 6.58 -1.86 2.90
CA GLN A 244 6.33 -0.53 3.47
C GLN A 244 7.64 0.21 3.65
N GLU A 245 8.62 -0.40 4.32
CA GLU A 245 9.96 0.18 4.50
C GLU A 245 10.63 0.54 3.17
N GLU A 246 10.56 -0.35 2.17
CA GLU A 246 11.16 -0.12 0.87
C GLU A 246 10.39 0.90 0.01
N ARG A 247 9.10 1.14 0.27
CA ARG A 247 8.33 2.23 -0.37
C ARG A 247 8.66 3.60 0.22
N ASP A 248 9.16 3.64 1.46
CA ASP A 248 9.61 4.87 2.12
C ASP A 248 11.04 5.28 1.69
N ILE A 249 11.72 4.48 0.86
CA ILE A 249 13.02 4.85 0.27
C ILE A 249 12.78 5.95 -0.78
N SER A 250 13.21 7.18 -0.47
CA SER A 250 13.16 8.28 -1.41
C SER A 250 14.12 8.06 -2.58
N LEU A 251 13.59 8.07 -3.80
CA LEU A 251 14.38 8.02 -5.04
C LEU A 251 14.66 9.41 -5.60
N ARG A 252 14.30 10.47 -4.86
CA ARG A 252 14.41 11.85 -5.30
C ARG A 252 15.88 12.26 -5.35
N LEU A 253 16.42 12.34 -6.57
CA LEU A 253 17.81 12.69 -6.81
C LEU A 253 17.96 14.22 -6.83
N GLU A 254 18.34 14.81 -5.71
CA GLU A 254 18.66 16.24 -5.63
C GLU A 254 20.18 16.46 -5.73
N ASP A 255 20.84 16.80 -4.63
CA ASP A 255 22.26 17.16 -4.60
C ASP A 255 23.21 15.96 -4.43
N GLU A 256 22.67 14.74 -4.31
CA GLU A 256 23.46 13.53 -4.10
C GLU A 256 24.11 13.00 -5.41
N GLU A 257 25.20 12.25 -5.26
CA GLU A 257 25.79 11.49 -6.36
C GLU A 257 24.75 10.48 -6.90
N ALA A 258 24.62 10.42 -8.22
CA ALA A 258 23.70 9.50 -8.86
C ALA A 258 24.31 8.10 -8.98
N TYR A 259 23.52 7.09 -8.66
CA TYR A 259 23.83 5.68 -8.88
C TYR A 259 22.86 5.11 -9.91
N LEU A 260 23.39 4.31 -10.85
CA LEU A 260 22.59 3.68 -11.89
C LEU A 260 22.07 2.32 -11.41
N VAL A 261 20.79 2.08 -11.62
CA VAL A 261 20.14 0.79 -11.38
C VAL A 261 19.46 0.36 -12.67
N SER A 262 19.80 -0.82 -13.20
CA SER A 262 19.15 -1.37 -14.39
C SER A 262 17.62 -1.35 -14.28
N THR A 263 16.91 -0.89 -15.32
CA THR A 263 15.44 -0.92 -15.35
C THR A 263 14.90 -2.33 -15.18
N VAL A 264 15.63 -3.35 -15.64
CA VAL A 264 15.26 -4.75 -15.44
C VAL A 264 15.10 -5.06 -13.94
N TRP A 265 16.14 -4.80 -13.14
CA TRP A 265 16.10 -5.04 -11.69
C TRP A 265 15.12 -4.07 -11.00
N ALA A 266 15.10 -2.80 -11.40
CA ALA A 266 14.21 -1.80 -10.82
C ALA A 266 12.73 -2.16 -11.03
N HIS A 267 12.35 -2.71 -12.19
CA HIS A 267 11.01 -3.24 -12.41
C HIS A 267 10.72 -4.44 -11.52
N GLU A 268 11.67 -5.36 -11.31
CA GLU A 268 11.48 -6.46 -10.36
C GLU A 268 11.21 -5.93 -8.95
N TRP A 269 12.02 -4.98 -8.50
CA TRP A 269 11.87 -4.29 -7.23
C TRP A 269 10.52 -3.57 -7.11
N ARG A 270 10.10 -2.85 -8.15
CA ARG A 270 8.79 -2.18 -8.19
C ARG A 270 7.64 -3.19 -8.13
N THR A 271 7.73 -4.32 -8.84
CA THR A 271 6.70 -5.38 -8.75
C THR A 271 6.67 -6.05 -7.38
N PHE A 272 7.79 -6.11 -6.67
CA PHE A 272 7.85 -6.53 -5.27
C PHE A 272 7.16 -5.51 -4.35
N GLN A 273 7.46 -4.22 -4.47
CA GLN A 273 6.81 -3.14 -3.70
C GLN A 273 5.30 -3.12 -3.94
N LEU A 274 4.85 -3.39 -5.16
CA LEU A 274 3.44 -3.54 -5.48
C LEU A 274 2.84 -4.85 -4.96
N GLY A 275 3.63 -5.79 -4.44
CA GLY A 275 3.16 -7.08 -3.95
C GLY A 275 2.72 -8.04 -5.04
N MET A 276 3.15 -7.85 -6.28
CA MET A 276 2.87 -8.74 -7.40
C MET A 276 3.84 -9.92 -7.46
N ARG A 277 5.09 -9.72 -7.00
CA ARG A 277 6.13 -10.75 -6.95
C ARG A 277 6.81 -10.81 -5.56
N PRO A 278 7.54 -11.90 -5.24
CA PRO A 278 8.49 -11.93 -4.13
C PRO A 278 9.60 -10.88 -4.28
N PRO A 279 10.42 -10.63 -3.24
CA PRO A 279 11.57 -9.73 -3.34
C PRO A 279 12.52 -10.16 -4.48
N PRO A 280 13.13 -9.19 -5.21
CA PRO A 280 14.10 -9.51 -6.26
C PRO A 280 15.38 -10.12 -5.69
N GLY A 281 16.21 -10.65 -6.60
CA GLY A 281 17.58 -11.08 -6.29
C GLY A 281 18.53 -9.90 -6.05
N PRO A 282 19.85 -10.16 -5.97
CA PRO A 282 20.86 -9.10 -5.90
C PRO A 282 20.73 -8.11 -7.05
N ILE A 283 21.11 -6.85 -6.83
CA ILE A 283 21.13 -5.83 -7.88
C ILE A 283 22.05 -6.32 -9.01
N ASP A 284 21.54 -6.31 -10.24
CA ASP A 284 22.30 -6.70 -11.43
C ASP A 284 22.30 -5.56 -12.46
N ASN A 285 23.44 -4.89 -12.57
CA ASN A 285 23.69 -3.81 -13.52
C ASN A 285 24.53 -4.28 -14.72
N SER A 286 24.77 -5.59 -14.89
CA SER A 286 25.66 -6.10 -15.93
C SER A 286 25.17 -5.79 -17.34
N ASN A 287 23.84 -5.67 -17.53
CA ASN A 287 23.25 -5.30 -18.82
C ASN A 287 23.51 -3.85 -19.23
N LEU A 288 23.95 -2.98 -18.30
CA LEU A 288 24.35 -1.60 -18.57
C LEU A 288 25.78 -1.47 -19.12
N LEU A 289 26.54 -2.58 -19.12
CA LEU A 289 27.93 -2.58 -19.55
C LEU A 289 28.11 -3.24 -20.92
N ASP A 290 29.10 -2.77 -21.65
CA ASP A 290 29.59 -3.42 -22.87
C ASP A 290 30.51 -4.61 -22.54
N ALA A 291 30.99 -5.31 -23.57
CA ALA A 291 31.91 -6.44 -23.41
C ALA A 291 33.27 -6.06 -22.79
N SER A 292 33.61 -4.77 -22.75
CA SER A 292 34.82 -4.23 -22.14
C SER A 292 34.62 -3.83 -20.68
N GLY A 293 33.37 -3.84 -20.19
CA GLY A 293 32.99 -3.39 -18.85
C GLY A 293 32.76 -1.89 -18.73
N ASN A 294 32.67 -1.16 -19.84
CA ASN A 294 32.33 0.26 -19.86
C ASN A 294 30.81 0.44 -19.93
N VAL A 295 30.31 1.57 -19.42
CA VAL A 295 28.87 1.88 -19.52
C VAL A 295 28.50 2.08 -20.98
N ARG A 296 27.40 1.45 -21.39
CA ARG A 296 26.88 1.57 -22.75
C ARG A 296 26.43 3.00 -23.04
N LEU A 297 26.86 3.53 -24.19
CA LEU A 297 26.60 4.92 -24.61
C LEU A 297 25.27 5.08 -25.34
N ASP A 298 24.69 3.98 -25.83
CA ASP A 298 23.41 3.94 -26.53
C ASP A 298 22.20 3.93 -25.58
N PHE A 299 22.45 4.06 -24.27
CA PHE A 299 21.43 3.95 -23.24
C PHE A 299 20.98 5.31 -22.73
N GLY A 300 19.71 5.37 -22.33
CA GLY A 300 19.09 6.58 -21.81
C GLY A 300 18.56 6.37 -20.40
N ALA A 301 18.51 7.46 -19.64
CA ALA A 301 17.88 7.40 -18.33
C ALA A 301 16.40 6.99 -18.47
N ASN A 302 16.01 6.02 -17.64
CA ASN A 302 14.66 5.51 -17.37
C ASN A 302 14.02 4.71 -18.48
N ILE A 303 14.76 4.56 -19.57
CA ILE A 303 14.60 3.50 -20.54
C ILE A 303 15.44 2.29 -20.08
N ASP A 304 16.74 2.51 -19.84
CA ASP A 304 17.69 1.44 -19.55
C ASP A 304 18.11 1.38 -18.08
N PHE A 305 18.16 2.53 -17.40
CA PHE A 305 18.52 2.61 -15.98
C PHE A 305 17.71 3.67 -15.22
N TRP A 306 17.47 3.46 -13.93
CA TRP A 306 17.08 4.53 -13.01
C TRP A 306 18.33 5.20 -12.45
N ALA A 307 18.32 6.53 -12.33
CA ALA A 307 19.32 7.28 -11.59
C ALA A 307 18.78 7.61 -10.20
N ILE A 308 19.38 7.04 -9.16
CA ILE A 308 18.90 7.18 -7.77
C ILE A 308 19.96 7.86 -6.90
N PRO A 309 19.57 8.56 -5.81
CA PRO A 309 20.53 9.17 -4.89
C PRO A 309 21.38 8.12 -4.17
N GLU A 310 22.59 8.50 -3.76
CA GLU A 310 23.51 7.64 -3.01
C GLU A 310 22.86 7.03 -1.76
N SER A 311 22.03 7.79 -1.04
CA SER A 311 21.27 7.33 0.13
C SER A 311 20.34 6.17 -0.20
N ALA A 312 19.58 6.26 -1.30
CA ALA A 312 18.73 5.18 -1.80
C ALA A 312 19.57 3.97 -2.25
N TRP A 313 20.66 4.20 -3.00
CA TRP A 313 21.56 3.13 -3.40
C TRP A 313 22.12 2.38 -2.20
N ARG A 314 22.59 3.08 -1.17
CA ARG A 314 23.11 2.46 0.07
C ARG A 314 22.04 1.62 0.76
N ALA A 315 20.80 2.11 0.84
CA ALA A 315 19.70 1.37 1.46
C ALA A 315 19.37 0.07 0.68
N LEU A 316 19.27 0.17 -0.65
CA LEU A 316 19.02 -0.98 -1.52
C LEU A 316 20.20 -1.96 -1.51
N HIS A 317 21.42 -1.49 -1.66
CA HIS A 317 22.63 -2.32 -1.67
C HIS A 317 22.88 -2.99 -0.31
N ALA A 318 22.58 -2.34 0.80
CA ALA A 318 22.63 -2.98 2.13
C ALA A 318 21.66 -4.15 2.26
N THR A 319 20.55 -4.12 1.53
CA THR A 319 19.49 -5.15 1.58
C THR A 319 19.73 -6.26 0.55
N TYR A 320 20.07 -5.89 -0.68
CA TYR A 320 20.13 -6.79 -1.84
C TYR A 320 21.56 -7.15 -2.25
N GLY A 321 22.55 -6.33 -1.91
CA GLY A 321 23.91 -6.45 -2.43
C GLY A 321 23.93 -6.38 -3.96
N GLY A 322 24.87 -7.11 -4.57
CA GLY A 322 25.00 -7.19 -6.02
C GLY A 322 25.90 -6.11 -6.62
N GLY A 323 25.72 -5.84 -7.91
CA GLY A 323 26.49 -4.90 -8.71
C GLY A 323 26.40 -5.20 -10.22
N PRO A 324 27.35 -4.72 -11.03
CA PRO A 324 28.43 -3.80 -10.67
C PRO A 324 27.91 -2.46 -10.14
N VAL A 325 28.68 -1.82 -9.27
CA VAL A 325 28.39 -0.47 -8.79
C VAL A 325 28.72 0.50 -9.91
N ILE A 326 27.75 1.28 -10.35
CA ILE A 326 27.92 2.31 -11.37
C ILE A 326 27.36 3.61 -10.81
N CYS A 327 28.22 4.60 -10.62
CA CYS A 327 27.85 5.93 -10.18
C CYS A 327 28.28 6.99 -11.21
N GLU A 328 27.80 8.22 -11.01
CA GLU A 328 28.10 9.35 -11.87
C GLU A 328 29.61 9.59 -12.03
N SER A 329 30.42 9.34 -11.00
CA SER A 329 31.88 9.44 -11.09
C SER A 329 32.51 8.46 -12.10
N ASN A 330 31.84 7.34 -12.40
CA ASN A 330 32.27 6.42 -13.46
C ASN A 330 32.05 7.00 -14.87
N LEU A 331 31.21 8.03 -15.01
CA LEU A 331 30.80 8.66 -16.28
C LEU A 331 31.63 9.92 -16.59
N SER A 332 32.92 9.94 -16.24
CA SER A 332 33.77 11.14 -16.33
C SER A 332 34.26 11.49 -17.74
N GLY A 333 34.31 10.51 -18.65
CA GLY A 333 34.72 10.68 -20.05
C GLY A 333 33.82 11.64 -20.85
N GLU A 334 34.37 12.23 -21.90
CA GLU A 334 33.61 13.11 -22.82
C GLU A 334 32.50 12.34 -23.54
N GLU A 335 32.73 11.05 -23.80
CA GLU A 335 31.78 10.13 -24.42
C GLU A 335 30.48 9.97 -23.61
N TYR A 336 30.51 10.18 -22.29
CA TYR A 336 29.35 10.08 -21.40
C TYR A 336 28.59 11.41 -21.21
N TYR A 337 28.85 12.42 -22.05
CA TYR A 337 28.20 13.73 -21.95
C TYR A 337 26.66 13.63 -21.93
N MET A 338 26.07 12.81 -22.81
CA MET A 338 24.61 12.67 -22.88
C MET A 338 24.03 12.01 -21.62
N LEU A 339 24.66 10.95 -21.11
CA LEU A 339 24.23 10.31 -19.86
C LEU A 339 24.30 11.28 -18.66
N ARG A 340 25.36 12.09 -18.57
CA ARG A 340 25.46 13.12 -17.53
C ARG A 340 24.40 14.21 -17.69
N LEU A 341 24.05 14.56 -18.93
CA LEU A 341 22.99 15.52 -19.21
C LEU A 341 21.63 14.96 -18.77
N ASP A 342 21.34 13.68 -19.05
CA ASP A 342 20.12 13.02 -18.56
C ASP A 342 20.03 13.10 -17.04
N ILE A 343 21.08 12.67 -16.33
CA ILE A 343 21.13 12.71 -14.85
C ILE A 343 20.91 14.15 -14.33
N ALA A 344 21.52 15.15 -14.97
CA ALA A 344 21.33 16.55 -14.61
C ALA A 344 19.90 17.04 -14.85
N MET A 345 19.23 16.58 -15.91
CA MET A 345 17.81 16.87 -16.16
C MET A 345 16.92 16.24 -15.08
N LEU A 346 17.22 15.01 -14.64
CA LEU A 346 16.47 14.36 -13.56
C LEU A 346 16.60 15.11 -12.24
N ARG A 347 17.81 15.56 -11.91
CA ARG A 347 18.03 16.42 -10.75
C ARG A 347 17.23 17.70 -10.80
N ARG A 348 17.24 18.36 -11.96
CA ARG A 348 16.51 19.59 -12.16
C ARG A 348 15.01 19.39 -11.98
N ARG A 349 14.45 18.32 -12.57
CA ARG A 349 13.05 17.94 -12.38
C ARG A 349 12.74 17.71 -10.90
N ALA A 350 13.60 16.96 -10.21
CA ALA A 350 13.46 16.75 -8.76
C ALA A 350 13.47 18.08 -7.99
N SER A 351 14.36 19.03 -8.27
CA SER A 351 14.39 20.33 -7.56
C SER A 351 13.21 21.26 -7.88
N GLU A 352 12.66 21.20 -9.10
CA GLU A 352 11.59 22.09 -9.56
C GLU A 352 10.19 21.59 -9.15
N GLU A 353 10.01 20.27 -9.05
CA GLU A 353 8.77 19.68 -8.58
C GLU A 353 8.69 19.77 -7.05
N PRO A 354 7.62 20.37 -6.47
CA PRO A 354 7.41 20.28 -5.03
C PRO A 354 7.41 18.80 -4.62
N GLU A 355 7.89 18.47 -3.41
CA GLU A 355 7.62 17.16 -2.83
C GLU A 355 6.09 16.99 -2.80
N THR A 356 5.55 16.34 -3.83
CA THR A 356 4.21 15.80 -3.77
C THR A 356 4.34 14.61 -2.84
N ASP A 357 3.74 14.75 -1.65
CA ASP A 357 3.42 13.58 -0.84
C ASP A 357 2.73 12.61 -1.79
N TYR A 358 3.31 11.41 -1.99
CA TYR A 358 2.84 10.40 -2.95
C TYR A 358 1.39 9.94 -2.67
N GLY A 359 0.71 10.57 -1.72
CA GLY A 359 -0.73 10.57 -1.50
C GLY A 359 -1.59 11.51 -2.36
N SER A 360 -1.15 12.73 -2.75
CA SER A 360 -2.08 13.78 -3.21
C SER A 360 -2.53 13.69 -4.68
N ASP A 361 -3.85 13.67 -4.84
CA ASP A 361 -4.72 13.32 -5.98
C ASP A 361 -4.67 14.23 -7.25
N GLU A 362 -3.55 14.85 -7.65
CA GLU A 362 -3.52 15.68 -8.89
C GLU A 362 -2.42 15.34 -9.93
N SER A 363 -1.51 14.40 -9.67
CA SER A 363 -0.57 13.89 -10.70
C SER A 363 -0.40 12.36 -10.65
N TRP A 364 -1.51 11.64 -10.52
CA TRP A 364 -1.53 10.23 -10.95
C TRP A 364 -2.04 10.19 -12.39
N ASN A 365 -1.32 10.81 -13.33
CA ASN A 365 -1.64 10.68 -14.74
C ASN A 365 -1.17 9.30 -15.23
N GLU A 366 -1.78 8.75 -16.29
CA GLU A 366 -1.18 7.59 -17.01
C GLU A 366 0.24 7.92 -17.46
N GLU A 367 0.48 9.21 -17.74
CA GLU A 367 1.79 9.76 -18.01
C GLU A 367 2.73 9.65 -16.81
N ASP A 368 2.42 9.96 -15.54
CA ASP A 368 3.50 10.13 -14.52
C ASP A 368 4.28 8.86 -14.11
N ASP A 369 3.67 7.66 -14.18
CA ASP A 369 4.41 6.38 -14.00
C ASP A 369 4.94 5.82 -15.36
N TYR A 370 4.42 6.33 -16.49
CA TYR A 370 5.00 6.18 -17.85
C TYR A 370 5.91 7.36 -18.23
N MET A 371 6.17 8.37 -17.39
CA MET A 371 6.89 9.62 -17.72
C MET A 371 8.40 9.45 -17.60
N TRP A 372 8.78 8.19 -17.55
CA TRP A 372 10.11 7.66 -17.75
C TRP A 372 10.25 6.96 -19.13
N ILE A 373 9.16 6.80 -19.87
CA ILE A 373 9.10 6.41 -21.29
C ILE A 373 7.91 7.15 -21.92
N SER A 374 8.11 8.38 -22.39
CA SER A 374 7.09 9.02 -23.23
C SER A 374 6.99 8.26 -24.56
N ASP A 375 5.77 8.01 -25.04
CA ASP A 375 5.54 7.42 -26.37
C ASP A 375 6.04 8.33 -27.52
N ASP A 376 6.41 9.58 -27.23
CA ASP A 376 6.96 10.54 -28.19
C ASP A 376 8.48 10.39 -28.40
N ASP A 377 9.21 9.70 -27.52
CA ASP A 377 10.67 9.49 -27.66
C ASP A 377 11.03 8.22 -28.46
N LEU A 378 10.04 7.44 -28.91
CA LEU A 378 10.22 6.28 -29.79
C LEU A 378 10.29 6.64 -31.29
N VAL A 379 10.13 7.92 -31.64
CA VAL A 379 10.18 8.38 -33.04
C VAL A 379 11.54 9.01 -33.37
N TYR A 380 12.65 8.33 -33.04
CA TYR A 380 13.95 8.69 -33.61
C TYR A 380 14.86 7.50 -33.92
N PHE A 381 14.34 6.29 -34.16
CA PHE A 381 15.14 5.21 -34.74
C PHE A 381 14.31 4.26 -35.61
N THR A 382 13.82 4.76 -36.74
CA THR A 382 13.44 3.90 -37.89
C THR A 382 13.88 4.50 -39.22
N GLU A 383 15.11 5.00 -39.32
CA GLU A 383 15.67 5.32 -40.64
C GLU A 383 17.19 5.15 -40.70
N THR A 384 17.66 3.94 -40.40
CA THR A 384 18.85 3.44 -41.08
C THR A 384 18.65 1.95 -41.33
N HIS A 385 18.36 1.58 -42.58
CA HIS A 385 19.15 0.54 -43.25
C HIS A 385 18.82 0.37 -44.73
N PHE A 386 19.91 0.19 -45.47
CA PHE A 386 20.05 -0.37 -46.81
C PHE A 386 19.72 0.48 -48.03
N LEU A 387 20.83 0.99 -48.60
CA LEU A 387 21.10 0.92 -50.03
C LEU A 387 20.55 -0.39 -50.62
N ASP A 388 19.73 -0.28 -51.66
CA ASP A 388 19.83 -1.18 -52.79
C ASP A 388 19.67 -0.38 -54.09
N ASP A 389 20.70 -0.55 -54.88
CA ASP A 389 20.92 -0.10 -56.25
C ASP A 389 20.06 -0.96 -57.18
N HIS A 390 19.15 -0.34 -57.92
CA HIS A 390 18.68 -0.85 -59.21
C HIS A 390 18.20 0.32 -60.06
N GLY A 391 18.96 0.59 -61.12
CA GLY A 391 18.50 1.42 -62.22
C GLY A 391 17.31 0.78 -62.93
N ASP A 392 16.55 1.62 -63.62
CA ASP A 392 16.32 1.47 -65.05
C ASP A 392 15.66 2.73 -65.58
N GLU A 393 15.92 2.93 -66.87
CA GLU A 393 15.56 4.01 -67.77
C GLU A 393 14.05 4.02 -68.11
N ASP A 394 13.71 4.94 -69.01
CA ASP A 394 12.49 5.04 -69.83
C ASP A 394 11.38 5.93 -69.24
N ASP A 395 11.15 7.12 -69.78
CA ASP A 395 10.58 7.46 -71.10
C ASP A 395 9.04 7.35 -71.14
N GLU A 396 8.47 8.50 -71.49
CA GLU A 396 7.30 8.74 -72.35
C GLU A 396 5.91 8.11 -72.06
N ASP A 397 4.93 8.91 -72.46
CA ASP A 397 3.50 8.65 -72.67
C ASP A 397 2.59 8.57 -71.42
N GLY A 398 1.47 9.27 -71.34
CA GLY A 398 0.65 9.82 -72.41
C GLY A 398 -0.75 9.21 -72.33
N ASP A 399 -1.70 10.07 -71.96
CA ASP A 399 -3.15 10.02 -72.23
C ASP A 399 -4.08 9.03 -71.50
N GLY A 400 -5.26 9.56 -71.18
CA GLY A 400 -6.51 8.97 -71.70
C GLY A 400 -7.31 8.09 -70.74
#